data_AF-A0A6I3DMC4-F1
#
_entry.id   AF-A0A6I3DMC4-F1
#
_cell.length_a   1.000
_cell.length_b   1.000
_cell.length_c   1.000
_cell.angle_alpha   90.00
_cell.angle_beta   90.00
_cell.angle_gamma   90.00
#
_symmetry.space_group_name_H-M   'P 1'
#
loop_
_entity.id
_entity.type
_entity.pdbx_description
1 polymer ?
#
loop_
_entity_poly.entity_id
_entity_poly.type
_entity_poly.pdbx_seq_one_letter_code
_entity_poly.pdbx_strand_id
1 'polypeptide(L)'
;MSPSAKSSSLPPVKSEITIAMIVLDEAMLSPLLRTDGTINRKRFPGFAALADTSTWYRNMLGTSQRTTEAVPSILDGQWPSLTKYPILRDHPNNLFTYMQGKKDLNVYQSVTKLCPKGVCTNAGPLYLRLVDRQVQRFEEFIKASASSTTPTLHFTHLLLPHRPWGLAPDLRIAPDLVQFTDKRSERLVDRRRDNYQSMLRQYVATDTLLLEFINKLKASSNWDNTMLIVTADHGITFVPGESYRDKINVNNPGTLEDIYRVPLFIKYPQQNKSSVSDCPALSIDILATIIATNGVKSGWTTDGVNLRRTCPQRTSRRIQWPYSTTQISTNFTAVLERVRYYDNWIDANGDVDDIYRVGLSGRLLGKKAPTKAPANVSVSWKLNGPEGYQNIGTGRLAPVPTRASGTLQTQSNLCERCEGLIAVNGRFVGVLPELAGMTPDVGPLPFSSSLMSRYMSPGKNTVELWVADWTSGKPVFSRSESPS
;
A
#
# COMPACT_ATOMS: atom_id res chain seq x y z
N MET A 1 46.98 7.95 1.30
CA MET A 1 46.34 9.08 0.59
C MET A 1 45.10 8.54 -0.11
N SER A 2 43.92 8.81 0.43
CA SER A 2 42.64 8.31 -0.10
C SER A 2 42.07 9.30 -1.12
N PRO A 3 41.48 8.85 -2.24
CA PRO A 3 40.92 9.77 -3.22
C PRO A 3 39.61 10.35 -2.69
N SER A 4 39.60 11.66 -2.50
CA SER A 4 38.42 12.46 -2.18
C SER A 4 37.39 12.35 -3.31
N ALA A 5 36.18 11.90 -2.98
CA ALA A 5 35.04 11.89 -3.88
C ALA A 5 34.69 13.34 -4.23
N LYS A 6 34.96 13.75 -5.47
CA LYS A 6 34.55 15.05 -5.99
C LYS A 6 33.03 15.15 -5.99
N SER A 7 32.51 16.02 -5.12
CA SER A 7 31.17 16.58 -5.20
C SER A 7 30.95 17.18 -6.60
N SER A 8 30.14 16.51 -7.43
CA SER A 8 29.68 17.10 -8.68
C SER A 8 28.60 18.14 -8.36
N SER A 9 28.94 19.42 -8.45
CA SER A 9 27.97 20.50 -8.31
C SER A 9 26.96 20.44 -9.46
N LEU A 10 25.73 20.02 -9.15
CA LEU A 10 24.61 20.04 -10.08
C LEU A 10 24.29 21.48 -10.51
N PRO A 11 23.88 21.71 -11.77
CA PRO A 11 23.59 23.04 -12.31
C PRO A 11 22.48 23.77 -11.54
N PRO A 12 22.46 25.12 -11.56
CA PRO A 12 21.43 25.92 -10.91
C PRO A 12 20.06 25.61 -11.51
N VAL A 13 19.07 25.37 -10.64
CA VAL A 13 17.71 25.04 -11.05
C VAL A 13 16.95 26.31 -11.39
N LYS A 14 16.34 26.33 -12.58
CA LYS A 14 15.48 27.41 -13.05
C LYS A 14 14.12 27.35 -12.34
N SER A 15 13.46 28.51 -12.18
CA SER A 15 12.07 28.62 -11.72
C SER A 15 11.05 27.87 -12.60
N GLU A 16 11.50 27.31 -13.72
CA GLU A 16 10.72 26.63 -14.75
C GLU A 16 10.49 25.12 -14.50
N ILE A 17 11.01 24.53 -13.41
CA ILE A 17 10.79 23.08 -13.17
C ILE A 17 9.33 22.76 -12.82
N THR A 18 8.84 21.60 -13.25
CA THR A 18 7.58 21.01 -12.77
C THR A 18 7.87 20.17 -11.53
N ILE A 19 6.92 20.12 -10.59
CA ILE A 19 7.00 19.25 -9.41
C ILE A 19 5.80 18.33 -9.42
N ALA A 20 6.04 17.03 -9.44
CA ALA A 20 5.01 16.00 -9.30
C ALA A 20 5.22 15.28 -7.97
N MET A 21 4.27 15.40 -7.04
CA MET A 21 4.37 14.84 -5.71
C MET A 21 3.17 13.97 -5.40
N ILE A 22 3.44 12.71 -5.08
CA ILE A 22 2.47 11.69 -4.68
C ILE A 22 2.74 11.34 -3.22
N VAL A 23 1.72 11.52 -2.37
CA VAL A 23 1.69 11.03 -0.99
C VAL A 23 0.66 9.91 -0.91
N LEU A 24 1.11 8.69 -0.65
CA LEU A 24 0.28 7.51 -0.41
C LEU A 24 -0.15 7.44 1.06
N ASP A 25 -1.18 6.64 1.35
CA ASP A 25 -1.72 6.44 2.71
C ASP A 25 -1.56 4.98 3.15
N GLU A 26 -1.04 4.76 4.36
CA GLU A 26 -0.75 3.43 4.93
C GLU A 26 0.24 2.57 4.10
N ALA A 27 1.10 3.21 3.32
CA ALA A 27 2.08 2.54 2.46
C ALA A 27 3.40 2.26 3.22
N MET A 28 3.47 1.08 3.83
CA MET A 28 4.69 0.55 4.46
C MET A 28 5.82 0.33 3.43
N LEU A 29 7.08 0.41 3.85
CA LEU A 29 8.23 0.08 3.01
C LEU A 29 8.46 -1.43 2.89
N SER A 30 8.39 -2.19 3.98
CA SER A 30 8.75 -3.62 4.00
C SER A 30 8.01 -4.50 2.97
N PRO A 31 6.72 -4.29 2.65
CA PRO A 31 6.02 -5.12 1.66
C PRO A 31 6.58 -4.98 0.25
N LEU A 32 7.26 -3.87 -0.07
CA LEU A 32 7.84 -3.62 -1.40
C LEU A 32 9.12 -4.42 -1.66
N LEU A 33 9.69 -5.05 -0.63
CA LEU A 33 11.05 -5.56 -0.65
C LEU A 33 11.11 -7.09 -0.73
N ARG A 34 12.18 -7.56 -1.35
CA ARG A 34 12.68 -8.92 -1.28
C ARG A 34 13.49 -9.13 0.01
N THR A 35 13.77 -10.38 0.35
CA THR A 35 14.58 -10.73 1.53
C THR A 35 16.03 -10.22 1.46
N ASP A 36 16.51 -9.88 0.27
CA ASP A 36 17.82 -9.26 0.01
C ASP A 36 17.81 -7.71 0.13
N GLY A 37 16.63 -7.11 0.38
CA GLY A 37 16.47 -5.66 0.52
C GLY A 37 16.32 -4.89 -0.78
N THR A 38 16.23 -5.56 -1.93
CA THR A 38 15.88 -4.93 -3.22
C THR A 38 14.37 -4.84 -3.39
N ILE A 39 13.89 -3.92 -4.24
CA ILE A 39 12.46 -3.85 -4.59
C ILE A 39 12.05 -5.12 -5.33
N ASN A 40 10.95 -5.76 -4.92
CA ASN A 40 10.39 -6.92 -5.61
C ASN A 40 9.74 -6.48 -6.93
N ARG A 41 10.54 -6.41 -8.00
CA ARG A 41 10.10 -6.03 -9.35
C ARG A 41 9.01 -6.95 -9.93
N LYS A 42 8.93 -8.22 -9.52
CA LYS A 42 7.90 -9.15 -10.02
C LYS A 42 6.52 -8.80 -9.46
N ARG A 43 6.47 -8.18 -8.28
CA ARG A 43 5.24 -7.75 -7.61
C ARG A 43 4.95 -6.26 -7.79
N PHE A 44 5.99 -5.42 -7.81
CA PHE A 44 5.91 -3.96 -7.83
C PHE A 44 6.80 -3.33 -8.93
N PRO A 45 6.52 -3.58 -10.22
CA PRO A 45 7.28 -3.00 -11.32
C PRO A 45 7.29 -1.46 -11.36
N GLY A 46 6.24 -0.78 -10.88
CA GLY A 46 6.17 0.69 -10.80
C GLY A 46 7.16 1.28 -9.80
N PHE A 47 7.20 0.77 -8.57
CA PHE A 47 8.20 1.13 -7.57
C PHE A 47 9.62 0.76 -8.01
N ALA A 48 9.79 -0.37 -8.71
CA ALA A 48 11.08 -0.70 -9.31
C ALA A 48 11.50 0.33 -10.37
N ALA A 49 10.56 0.79 -11.21
CA ALA A 49 10.83 1.85 -12.18
C ALA A 49 11.16 3.20 -11.52
N LEU A 50 10.58 3.52 -10.35
CA LEU A 50 11.03 4.66 -9.54
C LEU A 50 12.46 4.48 -9.06
N ALA A 51 12.78 3.33 -8.47
CA ALA A 51 14.12 3.02 -7.99
C ALA A 51 15.17 3.12 -9.10
N ASP A 52 14.83 2.69 -10.32
CA ASP A 52 15.70 2.75 -11.49
C ASP A 52 15.94 4.17 -12.03
N THR A 53 15.14 5.16 -11.60
CA THR A 53 15.18 6.54 -12.15
C THR A 53 15.35 7.64 -11.14
N SER A 54 15.27 7.31 -9.85
CA SER A 54 15.27 8.26 -8.75
C SER A 54 16.41 7.99 -7.78
N THR A 55 16.59 8.89 -6.83
CA THR A 55 17.26 8.57 -5.58
C THR A 55 16.26 7.93 -4.62
N TRP A 56 16.50 6.68 -4.22
CA TRP A 56 15.71 5.97 -3.22
C TRP A 56 16.30 6.17 -1.82
N TYR A 57 15.59 6.93 -0.98
CA TYR A 57 15.94 7.15 0.43
C TYR A 57 15.35 6.02 1.28
N ARG A 58 16.02 4.86 1.29
CA ARG A 58 15.48 3.62 1.90
C ARG A 58 15.47 3.62 3.43
N ASN A 59 16.20 4.54 4.04
CA ASN A 59 16.22 4.74 5.49
C ASN A 59 15.37 5.96 5.89
N MET A 60 14.17 6.09 5.32
CA MET A 60 13.24 7.18 5.62
C MET A 60 12.29 6.82 6.77
N LEU A 61 11.93 7.81 7.61
CA LEU A 61 10.82 7.70 8.56
C LEU A 61 9.76 8.79 8.35
N GLY A 62 8.49 8.40 8.46
CA GLY A 62 7.39 9.32 8.72
C GLY A 62 7.47 9.88 10.14
N THR A 63 6.86 11.03 10.38
CA THR A 63 6.89 11.71 11.70
C THR A 63 5.65 11.46 12.56
N SER A 64 4.55 11.00 11.95
CA SER A 64 3.29 10.70 12.64
C SER A 64 2.60 9.49 12.01
N GLN A 65 1.85 8.74 12.81
CA GLN A 65 1.00 7.59 12.44
C GLN A 65 -0.43 7.99 12.01
N ARG A 66 -0.74 9.29 12.04
CA ARG A 66 -2.03 9.85 11.64
C ARG A 66 -1.85 10.83 10.50
N THR A 67 -2.57 10.60 9.42
CA THR A 67 -2.67 11.46 8.24
C THR A 67 -2.88 12.94 8.56
N THR A 68 -3.70 13.26 9.57
CA THR A 68 -4.02 14.64 9.97
C THR A 68 -2.84 15.40 10.55
N GLU A 69 -1.79 14.70 10.96
CA GLU A 69 -0.55 15.28 11.48
C GLU A 69 0.62 15.02 10.53
N ALA A 70 0.69 13.84 9.92
CA ALA A 70 1.77 13.43 9.02
C ALA A 70 1.81 14.26 7.72
N VAL A 71 0.65 14.43 7.06
CA VAL A 71 0.58 15.15 5.78
C VAL A 71 0.90 16.63 5.94
N PRO A 72 0.36 17.37 6.94
CA PRO A 72 0.81 18.74 7.17
C PRO A 72 2.31 18.84 7.41
N SER A 73 2.90 17.97 8.24
CA SER A 73 4.35 17.96 8.48
C SER A 73 5.20 17.73 7.23
N ILE A 74 4.73 16.89 6.30
CA ILE A 74 5.38 16.73 4.98
C ILE A 74 5.36 18.06 4.21
N LEU A 75 4.23 18.78 4.26
CA LEU A 75 3.94 19.92 3.41
C LEU A 75 4.38 21.28 3.97
N ASP A 76 4.59 21.41 5.28
CA ASP A 76 5.11 22.62 5.92
C ASP A 76 6.53 22.45 6.49
N GLY A 77 7.04 21.21 6.50
CA GLY A 77 8.37 20.88 7.01
C GLY A 77 8.52 21.12 8.51
N GLN A 78 7.42 21.18 9.27
CA GLN A 78 7.39 21.36 10.71
C GLN A 78 7.07 20.05 11.41
N TRP A 79 7.53 19.90 12.65
CA TRP A 79 7.11 18.77 13.47
C TRP A 79 5.58 18.74 13.69
N PRO A 80 4.97 17.53 13.76
CA PRO A 80 3.53 17.44 13.89
C PRO A 80 3.04 18.07 15.20
N SER A 81 1.89 18.72 15.15
CA SER A 81 1.26 19.35 16.31
C SER A 81 -0.18 18.92 16.44
N LEU A 82 -0.60 18.65 17.68
CA LEU A 82 -2.00 18.32 18.01
C LEU A 82 -2.85 19.58 18.25
N THR A 83 -2.22 20.75 18.37
CA THR A 83 -2.91 22.03 18.56
C THR A 83 -3.24 22.70 17.22
N LYS A 84 -2.79 22.13 16.10
CA LYS A 84 -3.01 22.63 14.75
C LYS A 84 -3.94 21.69 13.99
N TYR A 85 -5.00 22.24 13.42
CA TYR A 85 -5.87 21.52 12.51
C TYR A 85 -5.21 21.42 11.12
N PRO A 86 -5.50 20.37 10.33
CA PRO A 86 -4.91 20.16 9.00
C PRO A 86 -5.53 21.09 7.94
N ILE A 87 -5.47 22.40 8.18
CA ILE A 87 -6.05 23.47 7.38
C ILE A 87 -5.03 24.60 7.17
N LEU A 88 -5.24 25.39 6.12
CA LEU A 88 -4.34 26.51 5.77
C LEU A 88 -4.08 27.47 6.94
N ARG A 89 -5.12 27.80 7.73
CA ARG A 89 -5.00 28.78 8.82
C ARG A 89 -3.90 28.42 9.83
N ASP A 90 -3.75 27.13 10.14
CA ASP A 90 -2.82 26.66 11.17
C ASP A 90 -1.46 26.27 10.57
N HIS A 91 -1.41 26.11 9.24
CA HIS A 91 -0.23 25.82 8.43
C HIS A 91 -0.08 26.84 7.28
N PRO A 92 0.06 28.16 7.55
CA PRO A 92 0.09 29.19 6.50
C PRO A 92 1.35 29.14 5.64
N ASN A 93 2.45 28.61 6.19
CA ASN A 93 3.72 28.42 5.50
C ASN A 93 3.84 26.96 5.05
N ASN A 94 3.33 26.65 3.86
CA ASN A 94 3.31 25.29 3.33
C ASN A 94 3.68 25.27 1.83
N LEU A 95 3.81 24.09 1.26
CA LEU A 95 4.18 23.88 -0.14
C LEU A 95 3.30 24.67 -1.12
N PHE A 96 1.99 24.75 -0.87
CA PHE A 96 1.06 25.43 -1.77
C PHE A 96 1.21 26.94 -1.71
N THR A 97 1.33 27.52 -0.51
CA THR A 97 1.59 28.96 -0.36
C THR A 97 2.99 29.35 -0.83
N TYR A 98 3.96 28.43 -0.73
CA TYR A 98 5.28 28.61 -1.32
C TYR A 98 5.25 28.69 -2.85
N MET A 99 4.40 27.89 -3.51
CA MET A 99 4.30 27.85 -4.98
C MET A 99 3.31 28.85 -5.56
N GLN A 100 2.40 29.38 -4.74
CA GLN A 100 1.43 30.38 -5.17
C GLN A 100 2.12 31.57 -5.86
N GLY A 101 1.61 31.95 -7.03
CA GLY A 101 2.15 33.04 -7.85
C GLY A 101 3.47 32.72 -8.56
N LYS A 102 4.03 31.51 -8.39
CA LYS A 102 5.28 31.06 -9.02
C LYS A 102 5.07 29.95 -10.06
N LYS A 103 4.02 29.14 -9.89
CA LYS A 103 3.67 28.00 -10.73
C LYS A 103 2.15 27.83 -10.76
N ASP A 104 1.66 27.15 -11.79
CA ASP A 104 0.29 26.64 -11.78
C ASP A 104 0.16 25.55 -10.72
N LEU A 105 -1.01 25.45 -10.08
CA LEU A 105 -1.27 24.46 -9.04
C LEU A 105 -2.35 23.47 -9.50
N ASN A 106 -1.99 22.20 -9.57
CA ASN A 106 -2.94 21.10 -9.71
C ASN A 106 -2.85 20.23 -8.45
N VAL A 107 -3.81 20.42 -7.53
CA VAL A 107 -3.70 19.92 -6.16
C VAL A 107 -4.93 19.11 -5.79
N TYR A 108 -4.71 17.88 -5.37
CA TYR A 108 -5.71 17.01 -4.76
C TYR A 108 -5.35 16.70 -3.31
N GLN A 109 -6.22 17.10 -2.39
CA GLN A 109 -6.08 16.82 -0.96
C GLN A 109 -7.28 16.00 -0.46
N SER A 110 -7.05 14.73 -0.12
CA SER A 110 -8.12 13.81 0.31
C SER A 110 -8.62 14.05 1.75
N VAL A 111 -7.74 14.49 2.66
CA VAL A 111 -8.02 14.64 4.11
C VAL A 111 -7.80 16.07 4.60
N THR A 112 -6.82 16.78 4.03
CA THR A 112 -6.36 18.07 4.53
C THR A 112 -6.88 19.23 3.68
N LYS A 113 -6.81 20.47 4.18
CA LYS A 113 -7.23 21.69 3.47
C LYS A 113 -6.18 22.82 3.60
N LEU A 114 -4.92 22.51 3.30
CA LEU A 114 -3.77 23.42 3.37
C LEU A 114 -3.68 24.35 2.15
N CYS A 115 -4.23 24.00 0.98
CA CYS A 115 -4.17 24.90 -0.16
C CYS A 115 -5.21 26.03 -0.08
N PRO A 116 -4.83 27.30 -0.37
CA PRO A 116 -5.78 28.42 -0.46
C PRO A 116 -6.94 28.15 -1.44
N LYS A 117 -8.18 28.43 -1.00
CA LYS A 117 -9.41 28.18 -1.78
C LYS A 117 -9.46 28.92 -3.13
N GLY A 118 -8.85 30.10 -3.23
CA GLY A 118 -8.81 30.88 -4.47
C GLY A 118 -7.70 30.47 -5.44
N VAL A 119 -6.84 29.52 -5.05
CA VAL A 119 -5.67 29.08 -5.83
C VAL A 119 -5.82 27.63 -6.27
N CYS A 120 -6.37 26.77 -5.41
CA CYS A 120 -6.65 25.37 -5.74
C CYS A 120 -8.13 25.12 -5.91
N THR A 121 -8.49 24.33 -6.92
CA THR A 121 -9.80 23.71 -7.06
C THR A 121 -9.96 22.60 -6.01
N ASN A 122 -10.02 22.98 -4.73
CA ASN A 122 -10.16 22.06 -3.61
C ASN A 122 -11.44 21.23 -3.81
N ALA A 123 -11.31 19.91 -3.95
CA ALA A 123 -12.46 19.02 -4.08
C ALA A 123 -13.40 19.17 -2.86
N GLY A 124 -14.70 19.26 -3.13
CA GLY A 124 -15.74 19.37 -2.09
C GLY A 124 -15.76 18.16 -1.14
N PRO A 125 -16.15 18.35 0.14
CA PRO A 125 -16.19 17.27 1.11
C PRO A 125 -17.37 16.32 0.85
N LEU A 126 -17.16 15.05 1.23
CA LEU A 126 -18.07 13.90 1.21
C LEU A 126 -17.98 13.09 -0.10
N TYR A 127 -17.65 11.79 0.03
CA TYR A 127 -17.29 10.78 -1.01
C TYR A 127 -15.80 10.61 -1.42
N LEU A 128 -14.87 11.35 -0.80
CA LEU A 128 -13.43 11.32 -1.13
C LEU A 128 -12.62 10.12 -0.59
N ARG A 129 -13.27 9.13 0.06
CA ARG A 129 -12.59 7.91 0.57
C ARG A 129 -12.87 6.65 -0.23
N LEU A 130 -13.75 6.72 -1.23
CA LEU A 130 -14.06 5.55 -2.04
C LEU A 130 -12.88 5.22 -2.95
N VAL A 131 -12.58 3.93 -3.06
CA VAL A 131 -11.39 3.43 -3.78
C VAL A 131 -11.44 3.77 -5.28
N ASP A 132 -12.63 3.72 -5.89
CA ASP A 132 -12.87 4.10 -7.29
C ASP A 132 -12.51 5.57 -7.55
N ARG A 133 -12.86 6.46 -6.62
CA ARG A 133 -12.49 7.87 -6.70
C ARG A 133 -10.99 8.07 -6.56
N GLN A 134 -10.29 7.31 -5.72
CA GLN A 134 -8.82 7.43 -5.64
C GLN A 134 -8.15 7.00 -6.95
N VAL A 135 -8.64 5.94 -7.59
CA VAL A 135 -8.14 5.50 -8.90
C VAL A 135 -8.36 6.59 -9.95
N GLN A 136 -9.58 7.14 -10.06
CA GLN A 136 -9.89 8.23 -11.00
C GLN A 136 -9.00 9.46 -10.76
N ARG A 137 -8.80 9.84 -9.49
CA ARG A 137 -7.93 10.98 -9.13
C ARG A 137 -6.47 10.73 -9.51
N PHE A 138 -5.98 9.50 -9.38
CA PHE A 138 -4.64 9.18 -9.84
C PHE A 138 -4.56 9.23 -11.38
N GLU A 139 -5.56 8.72 -12.10
CA GLU A 139 -5.62 8.81 -13.57
C GLU A 139 -5.63 10.27 -14.07
N GLU A 140 -6.39 11.16 -13.40
CA GLU A 140 -6.39 12.60 -13.65
C GLU A 140 -5.01 13.22 -13.39
N PHE A 141 -4.37 12.88 -12.26
CA PHE A 141 -3.01 13.33 -11.93
C PHE A 141 -1.99 12.89 -12.99
N ILE A 142 -2.09 11.64 -13.46
CA ILE A 142 -1.22 11.07 -14.48
C ILE A 142 -1.33 11.87 -15.78
N LYS A 143 -2.58 12.09 -16.24
CA LYS A 143 -2.84 12.85 -17.46
C LYS A 143 -2.28 14.26 -17.36
N ALA A 144 -2.63 14.98 -16.28
CA ALA A 144 -2.23 16.36 -16.11
C ALA A 144 -0.71 16.54 -15.97
N SER A 145 -0.03 15.67 -15.23
CA SER A 145 1.43 15.74 -15.06
C SER A 145 2.17 15.51 -16.37
N ALA A 146 1.70 14.58 -17.20
CA ALA A 146 2.33 14.27 -18.48
C ALA A 146 2.06 15.36 -19.54
N SER A 147 0.91 16.02 -19.52
CA SER A 147 0.48 16.96 -20.57
C SER A 147 0.67 18.45 -20.23
N SER A 148 1.13 18.81 -19.03
CA SER A 148 1.29 20.22 -18.66
C SER A 148 2.31 20.92 -19.55
N THR A 149 1.97 22.11 -20.04
CA THR A 149 2.83 22.96 -20.89
C THR A 149 3.46 24.12 -20.14
N THR A 150 3.08 24.32 -18.88
CA THR A 150 3.57 25.37 -17.99
C THR A 150 4.18 24.75 -16.74
N PRO A 151 5.19 25.38 -16.11
CA PRO A 151 5.73 24.91 -14.83
C PRO A 151 4.61 24.79 -13.78
N THR A 152 4.34 23.57 -13.34
CA THR A 152 3.19 23.24 -12.49
C THR A 152 3.63 22.49 -11.23
N LEU A 153 2.98 22.75 -10.09
CA LEU A 153 2.97 21.82 -8.96
C LEU A 153 1.77 20.88 -9.12
N HIS A 154 2.04 19.64 -9.50
CA HIS A 154 1.10 18.53 -9.41
C HIS A 154 1.27 17.88 -8.04
N PHE A 155 0.24 17.95 -7.20
CA PHE A 155 0.21 17.29 -5.90
C PHE A 155 -1.01 16.41 -5.79
N THR A 156 -0.82 15.18 -5.32
CA THR A 156 -1.92 14.30 -4.95
C THR A 156 -1.61 13.59 -3.63
N HIS A 157 -2.52 13.73 -2.67
CA HIS A 157 -2.56 12.86 -1.50
C HIS A 157 -3.64 11.79 -1.73
N LEU A 158 -3.18 10.60 -2.11
CA LEU A 158 -4.01 9.46 -2.48
C LEU A 158 -4.21 8.54 -1.28
N LEU A 159 -5.45 8.15 -1.01
CA LEU A 159 -5.77 7.18 0.05
C LEU A 159 -5.52 5.74 -0.39
N LEU A 160 -4.56 5.50 -1.29
CA LEU A 160 -4.14 4.18 -1.70
C LEU A 160 -2.79 3.86 -1.04
N PRO A 161 -2.57 2.67 -0.46
CA PRO A 161 -3.50 1.54 -0.34
C PRO A 161 -4.33 1.50 0.97
N HIS A 162 -4.76 2.62 1.56
CA HIS A 162 -5.57 2.64 2.80
C HIS A 162 -6.84 1.74 2.72
N ARG A 163 -7.18 1.11 3.85
CA ARG A 163 -8.37 0.25 4.00
C ARG A 163 -9.71 0.99 3.74
N PRO A 164 -10.81 0.32 3.35
CA PRO A 164 -10.95 -1.11 3.08
C PRO A 164 -10.25 -1.50 1.76
N TRP A 165 -9.57 -2.66 1.76
CA TRP A 165 -8.76 -3.13 0.65
C TRP A 165 -9.58 -3.80 -0.45
N GLY A 166 -10.32 -2.99 -1.20
CA GLY A 166 -11.28 -3.42 -2.24
C GLY A 166 -10.69 -3.61 -3.63
N LEU A 167 -9.48 -3.13 -3.88
CA LEU A 167 -8.92 -3.10 -5.23
C LEU A 167 -8.21 -4.41 -5.59
N ALA A 168 -8.60 -5.03 -6.69
CA ALA A 168 -7.90 -6.14 -7.31
C ALA A 168 -6.64 -5.65 -8.07
N PRO A 169 -5.62 -6.50 -8.31
CA PRO A 169 -4.43 -6.12 -9.08
C PRO A 169 -4.71 -5.53 -10.47
N ASP A 170 -5.83 -5.94 -11.09
CA ASP A 170 -6.29 -5.48 -12.40
C ASP A 170 -7.23 -4.25 -12.33
N LEU A 171 -7.26 -3.57 -11.18
CA LEU A 171 -8.06 -2.38 -10.88
C LEU A 171 -9.58 -2.59 -10.86
N ARG A 172 -10.08 -3.83 -10.89
CA ARG A 172 -11.47 -4.13 -10.52
C ARG A 172 -11.69 -3.96 -9.02
N ILE A 173 -12.94 -3.74 -8.60
CA ILE A 173 -13.28 -3.39 -7.22
C ILE A 173 -14.22 -4.42 -6.59
N ALA A 174 -14.01 -4.71 -5.30
CA ALA A 174 -14.95 -5.46 -4.47
C ALA A 174 -15.92 -4.48 -3.76
N PRO A 175 -17.21 -4.43 -4.14
CA PRO A 175 -18.16 -3.43 -3.63
C PRO A 175 -18.68 -3.74 -2.22
N ASP A 176 -18.54 -4.97 -1.74
CA ASP A 176 -19.24 -5.53 -0.58
C ASP A 176 -18.37 -5.64 0.70
N LEU A 177 -17.11 -5.20 0.66
CA LEU A 177 -16.18 -5.42 1.77
C LEU A 177 -16.61 -4.82 3.10
N VAL A 178 -17.30 -3.68 3.07
CA VAL A 178 -17.80 -2.99 4.27
C VAL A 178 -19.06 -3.65 4.81
N GLN A 179 -19.83 -4.33 3.96
CA GLN A 179 -21.04 -5.06 4.35
C GLN A 179 -20.69 -6.33 5.14
N PHE A 180 -19.64 -7.04 4.72
CA PHE A 180 -19.24 -8.32 5.33
C PHE A 180 -17.90 -8.19 6.07
N THR A 181 -17.93 -7.61 7.27
CA THR A 181 -16.72 -7.45 8.09
C THR A 181 -16.21 -8.79 8.64
N ASP A 182 -14.89 -8.92 8.79
CA ASP A 182 -14.28 -10.11 9.37
C ASP A 182 -14.48 -10.11 10.90
N LYS A 183 -15.12 -11.16 11.40
CA LYS A 183 -15.47 -11.34 12.82
C LYS A 183 -14.43 -12.12 13.63
N ARG A 184 -13.41 -12.71 13.00
CA ARG A 184 -12.35 -13.49 13.68
C ARG A 184 -11.56 -12.63 14.67
N SER A 185 -10.93 -13.18 15.70
CA SER A 185 -10.14 -12.34 16.63
C SER A 185 -8.91 -11.71 15.95
N GLU A 186 -8.60 -10.43 16.23
CA GLU A 186 -7.36 -9.77 15.76
C GLU A 186 -6.07 -10.40 16.33
N ARG A 187 -6.19 -11.30 17.31
CA ARG A 187 -5.07 -12.10 17.83
C ARG A 187 -4.74 -13.30 16.93
N LEU A 188 -5.60 -13.66 15.98
CA LEU A 188 -5.38 -14.79 15.09
C LEU A 188 -4.43 -14.40 13.95
N VAL A 189 -3.38 -15.21 13.77
CA VAL A 189 -2.44 -15.05 12.65
C VAL A 189 -3.16 -15.09 11.30
N ASP A 190 -4.13 -15.99 11.12
CA ASP A 190 -4.90 -16.10 9.88
C ASP A 190 -5.62 -14.81 9.51
N ARG A 191 -6.34 -14.19 10.46
CA ARG A 191 -7.00 -12.89 10.22
C ARG A 191 -5.99 -11.82 9.79
N ARG A 192 -4.82 -11.78 10.44
CA ARG A 192 -3.79 -10.77 10.13
C ARG A 192 -3.12 -11.02 8.79
N ARG A 193 -2.81 -12.27 8.48
CA ARG A 193 -2.31 -12.70 7.17
C ARG A 193 -3.30 -12.31 6.07
N ASP A 194 -4.58 -12.61 6.22
CA ASP A 194 -5.57 -12.34 5.16
C ASP A 194 -5.79 -10.83 4.93
N ASN A 195 -5.68 -10.04 6.00
CA ASN A 195 -5.66 -8.58 5.91
C ASN A 195 -4.38 -8.08 5.23
N TYR A 196 -3.23 -8.67 5.52
CA TYR A 196 -1.96 -8.38 4.84
C TYR A 196 -2.02 -8.74 3.35
N GLN A 197 -2.57 -9.91 2.99
CA GLN A 197 -2.86 -10.28 1.59
C GLN A 197 -3.76 -9.24 0.92
N SER A 198 -4.75 -8.72 1.64
CA SER A 198 -5.70 -7.72 1.11
C SER A 198 -5.02 -6.38 0.84
N MET A 199 -4.20 -5.91 1.77
CA MET A 199 -3.35 -4.75 1.56
C MET A 199 -2.41 -4.95 0.37
N LEU A 200 -1.69 -6.08 0.29
CA LEU A 200 -0.76 -6.36 -0.81
C LEU A 200 -1.44 -6.32 -2.19
N ARG A 201 -2.64 -6.89 -2.34
CA ARG A 201 -3.40 -6.82 -3.61
C ARG A 201 -3.68 -5.38 -4.02
N GLN A 202 -4.15 -4.56 -3.08
CA GLN A 202 -4.41 -3.14 -3.34
C GLN A 202 -3.11 -2.36 -3.57
N TYR A 203 -2.00 -2.75 -2.94
CA TYR A 203 -0.71 -2.13 -3.15
C TYR A 203 -0.15 -2.44 -4.55
N VAL A 204 -0.32 -3.69 -5.04
CA VAL A 204 -0.02 -4.06 -6.44
C VAL A 204 -0.87 -3.25 -7.42
N ALA A 205 -2.16 -3.06 -7.12
CA ALA A 205 -3.02 -2.23 -7.95
C ALA A 205 -2.59 -0.75 -7.97
N THR A 206 -2.13 -0.24 -6.82
CA THR A 206 -1.53 1.10 -6.71
C THR A 206 -0.26 1.21 -7.54
N ASP A 207 0.57 0.16 -7.52
CA ASP A 207 1.80 0.07 -8.32
C ASP A 207 1.52 0.03 -9.84
N THR A 208 0.43 -0.63 -10.27
CA THR A 208 -0.02 -0.58 -11.67
C THR A 208 -0.26 0.85 -12.15
N LEU A 209 -0.94 1.68 -11.34
CA LEU A 209 -1.16 3.10 -11.65
C LEU A 209 0.14 3.91 -11.61
N LEU A 210 1.02 3.59 -10.66
CA LEU A 210 2.34 4.21 -10.55
C LEU A 210 3.24 3.89 -11.76
N LEU A 211 3.19 2.66 -12.28
CA LEU A 211 3.91 2.27 -13.49
C LEU A 211 3.37 3.03 -14.71
N GLU A 212 2.04 3.13 -14.85
CA GLU A 212 1.43 3.96 -15.90
C GLU A 212 1.86 5.42 -15.82
N PHE A 213 1.88 5.98 -14.60
CA PHE A 213 2.35 7.34 -14.35
C PHE A 213 3.78 7.54 -14.86
N ILE A 214 4.70 6.67 -14.44
CA ILE A 214 6.12 6.76 -14.81
C ILE A 214 6.28 6.64 -16.32
N ASN A 215 5.61 5.67 -16.95
CA ASN A 215 5.71 5.46 -18.39
C ASN A 215 5.18 6.67 -19.17
N LYS A 216 4.03 7.23 -18.78
CA LYS A 216 3.46 8.41 -19.42
C LYS A 216 4.31 9.66 -19.21
N LEU A 217 4.83 9.88 -18.01
CA LEU A 217 5.69 11.02 -17.74
C LEU A 217 7.02 10.93 -18.50
N LYS A 218 7.64 9.73 -18.57
CA LYS A 218 8.86 9.47 -19.37
C LYS A 218 8.66 9.73 -20.86
N ALA A 219 7.49 9.38 -21.39
CA ALA A 219 7.16 9.57 -22.80
C ALA A 219 6.83 11.03 -23.15
N SER A 220 6.68 11.92 -22.17
CA SER A 220 6.37 13.33 -22.40
C SER A 220 7.60 14.22 -22.26
N SER A 221 7.49 15.45 -22.79
CA SER A 221 8.52 16.48 -22.66
C SER A 221 8.78 16.92 -21.22
N ASN A 222 7.94 16.51 -20.27
CA ASN A 222 8.05 16.92 -18.86
C ASN A 222 9.04 16.10 -18.06
N TRP A 223 9.44 14.90 -18.52
CA TRP A 223 10.30 13.99 -17.75
C TRP A 223 11.57 14.65 -17.21
N ASP A 224 12.37 15.24 -18.09
CA ASP A 224 13.69 15.76 -17.74
C ASP A 224 13.58 16.96 -16.79
N ASN A 225 12.58 17.81 -16.98
CA ASN A 225 12.40 19.04 -16.20
C ASN A 225 11.45 18.88 -14.99
N THR A 226 11.08 17.63 -14.64
CA THR A 226 10.23 17.35 -13.47
C THR A 226 11.05 16.84 -12.29
N MET A 227 10.83 17.46 -11.12
CA MET A 227 11.12 16.84 -9.83
C MET A 227 9.95 15.92 -9.47
N LEU A 228 10.18 14.62 -9.40
CA LEU A 228 9.18 13.64 -8.99
C LEU A 228 9.46 13.15 -7.57
N ILE A 229 8.47 13.21 -6.70
CA ILE A 229 8.52 12.75 -5.31
C ILE A 229 7.39 11.74 -5.10
N VAL A 230 7.73 10.54 -4.63
CA VAL A 230 6.75 9.53 -4.19
C VAL A 230 7.10 9.11 -2.77
N THR A 231 6.15 9.29 -1.86
CA THR A 231 6.27 8.93 -0.44
C THR A 231 4.95 8.40 0.10
N ALA A 232 4.94 7.94 1.36
CA ALA A 232 3.72 7.77 2.14
C ALA A 232 3.68 8.72 3.34
N ASP A 233 2.49 8.94 3.90
CA ASP A 233 2.31 9.67 5.16
C ASP A 233 2.78 8.82 6.36
N HIS A 234 2.35 7.56 6.41
CA HIS A 234 2.70 6.52 7.37
C HIS A 234 2.44 5.12 6.78
N GLY A 235 2.80 4.09 7.55
CA GLY A 235 2.49 2.69 7.30
C GLY A 235 1.37 2.18 8.21
N ILE A 236 1.38 0.87 8.45
CA ILE A 236 0.39 0.12 9.23
C ILE A 236 1.03 -1.19 9.69
N THR A 237 0.68 -1.75 10.87
CA THR A 237 1.19 -3.06 11.28
C THR A 237 0.13 -4.15 11.19
N PHE A 238 0.57 -5.36 10.81
CA PHE A 238 -0.23 -6.59 10.82
C PHE A 238 0.17 -7.55 11.94
N VAL A 239 0.99 -7.16 12.92
CA VAL A 239 1.33 -8.05 14.06
C VAL A 239 0.04 -8.46 14.82
N PRO A 240 -0.20 -9.76 15.12
CA PRO A 240 -1.40 -10.19 15.81
C PRO A 240 -1.54 -9.63 17.22
N GLY A 241 -2.77 -9.23 17.57
CA GLY A 241 -3.09 -8.61 18.85
C GLY A 241 -2.70 -7.14 18.99
N GLU A 242 -1.88 -6.60 18.09
CA GLU A 242 -1.51 -5.18 18.06
C GLU A 242 -2.58 -4.34 17.34
N SER A 243 -2.72 -3.09 17.76
CA SER A 243 -3.52 -2.12 16.98
C SER A 243 -2.83 -1.88 15.63
N TYR A 244 -3.60 -1.79 14.54
CA TYR A 244 -3.05 -1.49 13.21
C TYR A 244 -2.18 -0.23 13.20
N ARG A 245 -2.61 0.80 13.93
CA ARG A 245 -1.86 2.06 14.17
C ARG A 245 -2.55 3.04 15.13
N ASP A 246 -3.83 2.82 15.47
CA ASP A 246 -4.59 3.76 16.30
C ASP A 246 -3.99 3.92 17.70
N LYS A 247 -3.43 2.83 18.24
CA LYS A 247 -2.63 2.81 19.46
C LYS A 247 -1.22 2.37 19.13
N ILE A 248 -0.23 3.17 19.53
CA ILE A 248 1.19 2.86 19.35
C ILE A 248 1.69 2.02 20.54
N ASN A 249 2.34 0.89 20.25
CA ASN A 249 3.00 0.06 21.24
C ASN A 249 4.52 0.27 21.19
N VAL A 250 5.04 1.16 22.03
CA VAL A 250 6.48 1.47 22.08
C VAL A 250 7.35 0.30 22.54
N ASN A 251 6.76 -0.69 23.22
CA ASN A 251 7.48 -1.89 23.67
C ASN A 251 7.61 -2.94 22.55
N ASN A 252 6.99 -2.72 21.40
CA ASN A 252 7.10 -3.58 20.23
C ASN A 252 7.74 -2.81 19.06
N PRO A 253 9.08 -2.76 18.99
CA PRO A 253 9.79 -1.97 17.99
C PRO A 253 9.44 -2.38 16.56
N GLY A 254 9.09 -3.65 16.32
CA GLY A 254 8.68 -4.11 14.99
C GLY A 254 7.43 -3.39 14.48
N THR A 255 6.47 -3.09 15.35
CA THR A 255 5.27 -2.30 14.98
C THR A 255 5.61 -0.85 14.66
N LEU A 256 6.62 -0.28 15.32
CA LEU A 256 7.10 1.07 15.02
C LEU A 256 7.75 1.12 13.64
N GLU A 257 8.55 0.12 13.29
CA GLU A 257 9.12 0.01 11.94
C GLU A 257 8.01 -0.10 10.89
N ASP A 258 7.00 -0.94 11.11
CA ASP A 258 5.86 -1.09 10.20
C ASP A 258 5.09 0.22 9.97
N ILE A 259 4.90 1.01 11.04
CA ILE A 259 4.07 2.22 11.02
C ILE A 259 4.86 3.44 10.52
N TYR A 260 6.15 3.56 10.80
CA TYR A 260 6.91 4.77 10.50
C TYR A 260 7.92 4.59 9.36
N ARG A 261 8.32 3.37 8.94
CA ARG A 261 9.16 3.16 7.75
C ARG A 261 8.33 3.22 6.47
N VAL A 262 8.43 4.34 5.78
CA VAL A 262 7.72 4.60 4.52
C VAL A 262 8.69 4.71 3.35
N PRO A 263 8.26 4.38 2.11
CA PRO A 263 9.07 4.63 0.93
C PRO A 263 9.29 6.13 0.72
N LEU A 264 10.47 6.51 0.21
CA LEU A 264 10.73 7.85 -0.34
C LEU A 264 11.61 7.74 -1.58
N PHE A 265 11.06 8.14 -2.72
CA PHE A 265 11.76 8.27 -3.98
C PHE A 265 11.75 9.73 -4.40
N ILE A 266 12.92 10.26 -4.75
CA ILE A 266 13.04 11.61 -5.32
C ILE A 266 13.85 11.52 -6.61
N LYS A 267 13.19 11.74 -7.75
CA LYS A 267 13.86 12.08 -9.02
C LYS A 267 14.05 13.58 -9.05
N TYR A 268 15.29 14.03 -9.14
CA TYR A 268 15.61 15.44 -9.35
C TYR A 268 15.47 15.82 -10.83
N PRO A 269 15.24 17.11 -11.15
CA PRO A 269 15.32 17.61 -12.51
C PRO A 269 16.68 17.28 -13.13
N GLN A 270 16.68 16.88 -14.39
CA GLN A 270 17.86 16.49 -15.18
C GLN A 270 18.65 15.28 -14.62
N GLN A 271 18.09 14.54 -13.64
CA GLN A 271 18.70 13.31 -13.15
C GLN A 271 18.65 12.21 -14.20
N ASN A 272 19.82 11.65 -14.54
CA ASN A 272 19.99 10.59 -15.53
C ASN A 272 20.56 9.28 -14.92
N LYS A 273 20.86 9.26 -13.62
CA LYS A 273 21.33 8.08 -12.89
C LYS A 273 20.53 7.91 -11.61
N SER A 274 20.08 6.68 -11.34
CA SER A 274 19.50 6.32 -10.05
C SER A 274 20.57 6.25 -8.96
N SER A 275 20.13 6.32 -7.71
CA SER A 275 20.99 6.07 -6.56
C SER A 275 20.18 5.56 -5.37
N VAL A 276 20.84 4.90 -4.43
CA VAL A 276 20.25 4.48 -3.16
C VAL A 276 20.93 5.25 -2.03
N SER A 277 20.14 5.76 -1.09
CA SER A 277 20.60 6.54 0.03
C SER A 277 20.12 5.96 1.35
N ASP A 278 21.06 5.69 2.26
CA ASP A 278 20.81 5.27 3.64
C ASP A 278 20.74 6.43 4.63
N CYS A 279 20.73 7.67 4.11
CA CYS A 279 20.59 8.84 4.96
C CYS A 279 19.35 8.70 5.85
N PRO A 280 19.46 8.98 7.16
CA PRO A 280 18.36 8.88 8.11
C PRO A 280 17.37 10.04 7.88
N ALA A 281 16.63 9.98 6.78
CA ALA A 281 15.67 10.99 6.36
C ALA A 281 14.40 10.97 7.23
N LEU A 282 13.72 12.12 7.25
CA LEU A 282 12.42 12.35 7.88
C LEU A 282 11.46 13.01 6.89
N SER A 283 10.16 12.81 7.06
CA SER A 283 9.12 13.43 6.21
C SER A 283 9.20 14.96 6.15
N ILE A 284 9.60 15.60 7.25
CA ILE A 284 9.82 17.05 7.33
C ILE A 284 10.95 17.56 6.42
N ASP A 285 11.87 16.68 5.97
CA ASP A 285 12.97 17.04 5.07
C ASP A 285 12.50 17.29 3.63
N ILE A 286 11.29 16.83 3.27
CA ILE A 286 10.79 16.87 1.91
C ILE A 286 10.59 18.32 1.44
N LEU A 287 9.90 19.16 2.23
CA LEU A 287 9.71 20.57 1.86
C LEU A 287 11.04 21.33 1.75
N ALA A 288 11.97 21.12 2.70
CA ALA A 288 13.30 21.73 2.66
C ALA A 288 14.06 21.35 1.38
N THR A 289 13.93 20.08 0.96
CA THR A 289 14.52 19.56 -0.27
C THR A 289 13.87 20.16 -1.52
N ILE A 290 12.54 20.36 -1.52
CA ILE A 290 11.80 21.03 -2.60
C ILE A 290 12.25 22.49 -2.72
N ILE A 291 12.25 23.26 -1.63
CA ILE A 291 12.65 24.67 -1.62
C ILE A 291 14.07 24.83 -2.16
N ALA A 292 15.00 24.02 -1.67
CA ALA A 292 16.38 24.04 -2.13
C ALA A 292 16.55 23.61 -3.58
N THR A 293 15.71 22.70 -4.07
CA THR A 293 15.71 22.28 -5.47
C THR A 293 15.12 23.36 -6.36
N ASN A 294 14.05 24.03 -5.97
CA ASN A 294 13.44 25.11 -6.75
C ASN A 294 14.28 26.40 -6.77
N GLY A 295 15.23 26.57 -5.84
CA GLY A 295 16.20 27.66 -5.84
C GLY A 295 15.65 29.03 -5.39
N VAL A 296 14.36 29.12 -5.05
CA VAL A 296 13.71 30.35 -4.57
C VAL A 296 13.56 30.27 -3.06
N LYS A 297 14.02 31.29 -2.34
CA LYS A 297 13.84 31.38 -0.88
C LYS A 297 12.34 31.37 -0.54
N SER A 298 11.96 30.63 0.48
CA SER A 298 10.60 30.60 1.01
C SER A 298 10.27 31.87 1.80
N GLY A 299 11.23 32.41 2.56
CA GLY A 299 11.00 33.49 3.52
C GLY A 299 10.66 32.98 4.92
N TRP A 300 10.70 31.66 5.15
CA TRP A 300 10.56 31.02 6.46
C TRP A 300 11.46 29.80 6.58
N THR A 301 11.69 29.34 7.81
CA THR A 301 12.49 28.15 8.11
C THR A 301 11.63 26.90 8.23
N THR A 302 12.22 25.75 7.90
CA THR A 302 11.67 24.41 8.14
C THR A 302 12.49 23.69 9.20
N ASP A 303 11.91 22.74 9.92
CA ASP A 303 12.65 21.84 10.83
C ASP A 303 13.45 20.76 10.06
N GLY A 304 13.07 20.51 8.81
CA GLY A 304 13.75 19.56 7.93
C GLY A 304 15.03 20.09 7.30
N VAL A 305 15.80 19.17 6.69
CA VAL A 305 17.04 19.47 5.98
C VAL A 305 16.95 19.14 4.48
N ASN A 306 17.77 19.78 3.67
CA ASN A 306 17.86 19.50 2.25
C ASN A 306 18.63 18.19 1.96
N LEU A 307 17.90 17.14 1.57
CA LEU A 307 18.44 15.81 1.27
C LEU A 307 19.26 15.73 -0.03
N ARG A 308 19.18 16.74 -0.90
CA ARG A 308 19.92 16.77 -2.18
C ARG A 308 21.41 17.03 -1.97
N ARG A 309 21.75 17.83 -0.95
CA ARG A 309 23.13 18.29 -0.70
C ARG A 309 23.78 17.64 0.51
N THR A 310 22.98 17.29 1.51
CA THR A 310 23.51 16.83 2.79
C THR A 310 22.80 15.55 3.21
N CYS A 311 23.60 14.56 3.60
CA CYS A 311 23.10 13.40 4.32
C CYS A 311 22.94 13.77 5.81
N PRO A 312 21.71 13.92 6.34
CA PRO A 312 21.52 14.23 7.76
C PRO A 312 22.25 13.22 8.65
N GLN A 313 22.97 13.70 9.66
CA GLN A 313 23.62 12.85 10.66
C GLN A 313 22.70 12.75 11.88
N ARG A 314 21.80 11.76 11.87
CA ARG A 314 20.85 11.51 12.96
C ARG A 314 21.11 10.13 13.56
N THR A 315 21.58 10.10 14.80
CA THR A 315 21.75 8.86 15.57
C THR A 315 20.41 8.30 16.05
N SER A 316 19.42 9.18 16.25
CA SER A 316 18.02 8.83 16.47
C SER A 316 17.09 9.81 15.77
N ARG A 317 15.87 9.37 15.51
CA ARG A 317 14.82 10.14 14.85
C ARG A 317 13.56 10.11 15.67
N ARG A 318 13.03 11.28 15.98
CA ARG A 318 11.78 11.40 16.73
C ARG A 318 10.61 10.96 15.88
N ILE A 319 9.70 10.20 16.49
CA ILE A 319 8.37 9.90 15.97
C ILE A 319 7.34 10.35 17.00
N GLN A 320 6.15 10.71 16.53
CA GLN A 320 5.09 11.25 17.37
C GLN A 320 3.76 10.54 17.10
N TRP A 321 2.95 10.45 18.15
CA TRP A 321 1.52 10.15 18.09
C TRP A 321 0.82 11.03 19.13
N PRO A 322 -0.53 11.04 19.22
CA PRO A 322 -1.23 11.89 20.16
C PRO A 322 -0.68 11.78 21.58
N TYR A 323 -0.32 12.94 22.13
CA TYR A 323 0.14 13.16 23.49
C TYR A 323 1.47 12.49 23.87
N SER A 324 2.22 11.91 22.93
CA SER A 324 3.48 11.24 23.24
C SER A 324 4.44 11.15 22.05
N THR A 325 5.71 10.86 22.34
CA THR A 325 6.78 10.75 21.35
C THR A 325 7.74 9.64 21.76
N THR A 326 8.43 9.04 20.80
CA THR A 326 9.61 8.22 21.07
C THR A 326 10.68 8.45 20.01
N GLN A 327 11.82 7.77 20.14
CA GLN A 327 12.95 7.84 19.23
C GLN A 327 13.15 6.48 18.55
N ILE A 328 13.39 6.49 17.23
CA ILE A 328 13.86 5.32 16.48
C ILE A 328 15.33 5.55 16.11
N SER A 329 16.22 4.68 16.59
CA SER A 329 17.66 4.70 16.32
C SER A 329 18.11 3.66 15.28
N THR A 330 17.20 2.81 14.81
CA THR A 330 17.49 1.76 13.83
C THR A 330 17.78 2.34 12.44
N ASN A 331 18.35 1.50 11.57
CA ASN A 331 18.64 1.80 10.16
C ASN A 331 17.92 0.81 9.23
N PHE A 332 18.24 0.78 7.93
CA PHE A 332 17.54 -0.05 6.95
C PHE A 332 17.50 -1.56 7.30
N THR A 333 18.45 -2.08 8.09
CA THR A 333 18.46 -3.48 8.52
C THR A 333 17.19 -3.87 9.29
N ALA A 334 16.62 -2.97 10.10
CA ALA A 334 15.36 -3.23 10.82
C ALA A 334 14.18 -3.44 9.87
N VAL A 335 14.20 -2.81 8.68
CA VAL A 335 13.19 -3.06 7.65
C VAL A 335 13.30 -4.49 7.12
N LEU A 336 14.51 -5.02 6.94
CA LEU A 336 14.73 -6.40 6.49
C LEU A 336 14.26 -7.44 7.52
N GLU A 337 14.32 -7.12 8.81
CA GLU A 337 13.71 -7.94 9.85
C GLU A 337 12.19 -7.98 9.71
N ARG A 338 11.55 -6.85 9.35
CA ARG A 338 10.12 -6.81 9.02
C ARG A 338 9.78 -7.57 7.75
N VAL A 339 10.64 -7.52 6.72
CA VAL A 339 10.48 -8.35 5.50
C VAL A 339 10.47 -9.83 5.88
N ARG A 340 11.47 -10.30 6.63
CA ARG A 340 11.54 -11.71 7.07
C ARG A 340 10.37 -12.10 7.99
N TYR A 341 9.87 -11.18 8.80
CA TYR A 341 8.68 -11.43 9.63
C TYR A 341 7.46 -11.79 8.75
N TYR A 342 7.17 -10.97 7.74
CA TYR A 342 6.04 -11.18 6.83
C TYR A 342 6.28 -12.27 5.77
N ASP A 343 7.54 -12.57 5.44
CA ASP A 343 7.95 -13.67 4.55
C ASP A 343 7.46 -15.03 5.06
N ASN A 344 7.33 -15.21 6.38
CA ASN A 344 6.75 -16.41 6.98
C ASN A 344 5.28 -16.63 6.63
N TRP A 345 4.59 -15.60 6.15
CA TRP A 345 3.18 -15.66 5.76
C TRP A 345 2.99 -15.65 4.25
N ILE A 346 3.76 -14.80 3.57
CA ILE A 346 3.68 -14.57 2.13
C ILE A 346 5.10 -14.34 1.63
N ASP A 347 5.56 -15.20 0.71
CA ASP A 347 6.90 -15.12 0.15
C ASP A 347 7.21 -13.70 -0.37
N ALA A 348 8.18 -13.03 0.25
CA ALA A 348 8.61 -11.68 -0.10
C ALA A 348 9.32 -11.64 -1.46
N ASN A 349 9.84 -12.78 -1.93
CA ASN A 349 10.52 -12.94 -3.21
C ASN A 349 9.60 -13.38 -4.35
N GLY A 350 8.38 -13.82 -4.02
CA GLY A 350 7.37 -14.31 -4.93
C GLY A 350 6.75 -13.22 -5.81
N ASP A 351 5.99 -13.62 -6.82
CA ASP A 351 5.28 -12.69 -7.70
C ASP A 351 3.92 -12.25 -7.12
N VAL A 352 3.03 -11.73 -7.96
CA VAL A 352 1.67 -11.32 -7.56
C VAL A 352 0.80 -12.51 -7.15
N ASP A 353 1.03 -13.70 -7.71
CA ASP A 353 0.26 -14.91 -7.36
C ASP A 353 0.60 -15.45 -6.00
N ASP A 354 1.87 -15.34 -5.63
CA ASP A 354 2.35 -15.83 -4.36
C ASP A 354 1.72 -15.08 -3.18
N ILE A 355 1.11 -13.91 -3.40
CA ILE A 355 0.23 -13.23 -2.42
C ILE A 355 -0.88 -14.17 -1.94
N TYR A 356 -1.45 -14.99 -2.81
CA TYR A 356 -2.60 -15.84 -2.52
C TYR A 356 -2.22 -17.23 -2.05
N ARG A 357 -0.99 -17.68 -2.35
CA ARG A 357 -0.55 -19.08 -2.16
C ARG A 357 -0.12 -19.35 -0.72
N VAL A 358 -1.09 -19.36 0.20
CA VAL A 358 -0.88 -19.71 1.61
C VAL A 358 -1.28 -21.16 1.89
N GLY A 359 -0.76 -21.73 2.97
CA GLY A 359 -1.04 -23.11 3.37
C GLY A 359 -0.51 -24.17 2.41
N LEU A 360 -0.84 -25.44 2.67
CA LEU A 360 -0.43 -26.59 1.86
C LEU A 360 -1.06 -26.56 0.45
N SER A 361 -2.24 -25.97 0.34
CA SER A 361 -3.07 -25.92 -0.86
C SER A 361 -2.82 -24.69 -1.73
N GLY A 362 -1.99 -23.74 -1.29
CA GLY A 362 -1.61 -22.57 -2.10
C GLY A 362 -1.02 -22.95 -3.47
N ARG A 363 -0.31 -24.08 -3.55
CA ARG A 363 0.22 -24.67 -4.81
C ARG A 363 -0.84 -25.23 -5.75
N LEU A 364 -2.11 -25.29 -5.34
CA LEU A 364 -3.25 -25.68 -6.16
C LEU A 364 -3.96 -24.48 -6.78
N LEU A 365 -3.75 -23.27 -6.26
CA LEU A 365 -4.38 -22.07 -6.80
C LEU A 365 -4.01 -21.83 -8.27
N GLY A 366 -5.02 -21.50 -9.05
CA GLY A 366 -4.96 -21.40 -10.51
C GLY A 366 -5.12 -22.73 -11.25
N LYS A 367 -5.12 -23.90 -10.58
CA LYS A 367 -5.35 -25.19 -11.23
C LYS A 367 -6.85 -25.51 -11.33
N LYS A 368 -7.24 -26.30 -12.33
CA LYS A 368 -8.60 -26.82 -12.44
C LYS A 368 -8.88 -27.79 -11.28
N ALA A 369 -10.07 -27.68 -10.70
CA ALA A 369 -10.58 -28.66 -9.77
C ALA A 369 -10.82 -30.01 -10.50
N PRO A 370 -10.76 -31.15 -9.79
CA PRO A 370 -11.14 -32.44 -10.35
C PRO A 370 -12.56 -32.41 -10.91
N THR A 371 -12.80 -33.11 -12.02
CA THR A 371 -14.16 -33.23 -12.60
C THR A 371 -15.08 -34.15 -11.80
N LYS A 372 -14.50 -35.05 -10.99
CA LYS A 372 -15.20 -35.97 -10.09
C LYS A 372 -14.50 -35.97 -8.74
N ALA A 373 -15.30 -35.94 -7.69
CA ALA A 373 -14.86 -36.17 -6.32
C ALA A 373 -16.05 -36.66 -5.48
N PRO A 374 -15.81 -37.43 -4.42
CA PRO A 374 -16.85 -37.77 -3.46
C PRO A 374 -17.47 -36.51 -2.86
N ALA A 375 -18.77 -36.57 -2.58
CA ALA A 375 -19.45 -35.54 -1.80
C ALA A 375 -18.88 -35.51 -0.37
N ASN A 376 -18.61 -34.31 0.14
CA ASN A 376 -18.24 -34.10 1.53
C ASN A 376 -19.50 -33.68 2.30
N VAL A 377 -20.10 -34.65 3.00
CA VAL A 377 -21.27 -34.41 3.87
C VAL A 377 -20.87 -33.90 5.25
N SER A 378 -19.58 -33.97 5.58
CA SER A 378 -19.05 -33.59 6.89
C SER A 378 -18.81 -32.08 7.02
N VAL A 379 -18.63 -31.35 5.93
CA VAL A 379 -18.35 -29.90 5.95
C VAL A 379 -19.46 -29.15 5.25
N SER A 380 -20.17 -28.32 6.01
CA SER A 380 -21.16 -27.38 5.49
C SER A 380 -20.64 -25.95 5.58
N TRP A 381 -21.15 -25.08 4.71
CA TRP A 381 -20.69 -23.70 4.64
C TRP A 381 -21.79 -22.73 4.21
N LYS A 382 -21.62 -21.49 4.63
CA LYS A 382 -22.41 -20.34 4.20
C LYS A 382 -21.47 -19.31 3.61
N LEU A 383 -21.77 -18.83 2.41
CA LEU A 383 -21.03 -17.77 1.75
C LEU A 383 -21.76 -16.45 1.95
N ASN A 384 -21.05 -15.42 2.39
CA ASN A 384 -21.57 -14.06 2.38
C ASN A 384 -21.53 -13.50 0.95
N GLY A 385 -22.59 -12.80 0.55
CA GLY A 385 -22.67 -12.10 -0.74
C GLY A 385 -22.56 -13.00 -1.99
N PRO A 386 -23.23 -14.18 -2.08
CA PRO A 386 -23.14 -15.04 -3.26
C PRO A 386 -23.59 -14.36 -4.56
N GLU A 387 -24.43 -13.33 -4.47
CA GLU A 387 -24.84 -12.47 -5.58
C GLU A 387 -23.67 -11.75 -6.28
N GLY A 388 -22.57 -11.50 -5.57
CA GLY A 388 -21.37 -10.87 -6.12
C GLY A 388 -20.69 -11.68 -7.22
N TYR A 389 -20.97 -12.98 -7.30
CA TYR A 389 -20.48 -13.88 -8.35
C TYR A 389 -21.39 -13.95 -9.58
N GLN A 390 -22.57 -13.32 -9.53
CA GLN A 390 -23.54 -13.37 -10.63
C GLN A 390 -23.31 -12.26 -11.67
N ASN A 391 -22.68 -11.15 -11.27
CA ASN A 391 -22.53 -9.95 -12.09
C ASN A 391 -21.07 -9.46 -12.11
N ILE A 392 -20.11 -10.35 -12.36
CA ILE A 392 -18.70 -9.98 -12.45
C ILE A 392 -18.47 -9.11 -13.69
N GLY A 393 -17.86 -7.95 -13.52
CA GLY A 393 -17.62 -7.00 -14.59
C GLY A 393 -16.26 -7.17 -15.28
N THR A 394 -16.13 -6.48 -16.42
CA THR A 394 -14.88 -6.38 -17.21
C THR A 394 -14.28 -4.98 -17.11
N GLY A 395 -12.96 -4.91 -17.01
CA GLY A 395 -12.22 -3.65 -17.07
C GLY A 395 -12.09 -2.94 -15.73
N ARG A 396 -11.39 -1.80 -15.72
CA ARG A 396 -11.09 -1.03 -14.51
C ARG A 396 -12.38 -0.62 -13.81
N LEU A 397 -12.36 -0.65 -12.48
CA LEU A 397 -13.46 -0.26 -11.60
C LEU A 397 -14.74 -1.09 -11.75
N ALA A 398 -14.73 -2.14 -12.59
CA ALA A 398 -15.84 -3.07 -12.68
C ALA A 398 -15.88 -3.98 -11.43
N PRO A 399 -17.06 -4.47 -11.01
CA PRO A 399 -17.19 -5.28 -9.82
C PRO A 399 -16.52 -6.65 -9.97
N VAL A 400 -15.79 -7.09 -8.94
CA VAL A 400 -15.30 -8.47 -8.81
C VAL A 400 -15.12 -8.85 -7.33
N PRO A 401 -15.45 -10.09 -6.93
CA PRO A 401 -15.04 -10.61 -5.63
C PRO A 401 -13.52 -10.69 -5.50
N THR A 402 -12.95 -9.99 -4.52
CA THR A 402 -11.50 -10.08 -4.19
C THR A 402 -11.23 -10.87 -2.91
N ARG A 403 -12.29 -11.17 -2.17
CA ARG A 403 -12.28 -11.92 -0.92
C ARG A 403 -13.61 -12.70 -0.80
N ALA A 404 -13.55 -13.94 -0.36
CA ALA A 404 -14.71 -14.68 0.10
C ALA A 404 -14.75 -14.65 1.63
N SER A 405 -15.92 -14.55 2.24
CA SER A 405 -16.09 -14.68 3.68
C SER A 405 -17.40 -15.40 3.98
N GLY A 406 -17.53 -15.91 5.20
CA GLY A 406 -18.70 -16.69 5.57
C GLY A 406 -18.50 -17.46 6.85
N THR A 407 -19.22 -18.57 7.00
CA THR A 407 -19.06 -19.51 8.11
C THR A 407 -18.90 -20.94 7.62
N LEU A 408 -18.03 -21.70 8.28
CA LEU A 408 -17.85 -23.14 8.11
C LEU A 408 -18.43 -23.86 9.32
N GLN A 409 -18.93 -25.06 9.12
CA GLN A 409 -19.31 -26.00 10.19
C GLN A 409 -18.88 -27.40 9.79
N THR A 410 -18.65 -28.26 10.79
CA THR A 410 -18.37 -29.67 10.54
C THR A 410 -19.17 -30.60 11.44
N GLN A 411 -19.52 -31.77 10.91
CA GLN A 411 -20.22 -32.85 11.62
C GLN A 411 -19.27 -33.95 12.13
N SER A 412 -18.00 -33.91 11.74
CA SER A 412 -16.97 -34.84 12.19
C SER A 412 -15.64 -34.12 12.40
N ASN A 413 -14.70 -34.77 13.10
CA ASN A 413 -13.37 -34.19 13.27
C ASN A 413 -12.63 -34.19 11.92
N LEU A 414 -12.16 -33.02 11.49
CA LEU A 414 -11.30 -32.88 10.31
C LEU A 414 -9.84 -33.10 10.69
N CYS A 415 -9.05 -33.58 9.74
CA CYS A 415 -7.62 -33.81 9.96
C CYS A 415 -6.84 -32.49 10.10
N GLU A 416 -5.73 -32.51 10.84
CA GLU A 416 -4.82 -31.36 11.01
C GLU A 416 -4.20 -30.84 9.69
N ARG A 417 -4.30 -31.63 8.62
CA ARG A 417 -3.77 -31.30 7.28
C ARG A 417 -4.87 -31.14 6.24
N CYS A 418 -6.13 -31.00 6.69
CA CYS A 418 -7.28 -30.81 5.84
C CYS A 418 -7.47 -29.30 5.61
N GLU A 419 -7.38 -28.85 4.37
CA GLU A 419 -7.56 -27.43 4.03
C GLU A 419 -8.73 -27.26 3.06
N GLY A 420 -9.44 -26.14 3.19
CA GLY A 420 -10.49 -25.76 2.27
C GLY A 420 -9.93 -25.06 1.04
N LEU A 421 -10.66 -25.18 -0.07
CA LEU A 421 -10.36 -24.55 -1.35
C LEU A 421 -11.65 -23.98 -1.92
N ILE A 422 -11.61 -22.71 -2.33
CA ILE A 422 -12.71 -22.08 -3.05
C ILE A 422 -12.42 -22.25 -4.54
N ALA A 423 -13.34 -22.91 -5.24
CA ALA A 423 -13.31 -23.01 -6.69
C ALA A 423 -14.35 -22.07 -7.31
N VAL A 424 -13.95 -21.36 -8.37
CA VAL A 424 -14.84 -20.58 -9.21
C VAL A 424 -14.80 -21.13 -10.63
N ASN A 425 -15.95 -21.51 -11.17
CA ASN A 425 -16.06 -22.19 -12.48
C ASN A 425 -15.10 -23.38 -12.62
N GLY A 426 -15.01 -24.22 -11.58
CA GLY A 426 -14.15 -25.40 -11.56
C GLY A 426 -12.65 -25.10 -11.53
N ARG A 427 -12.22 -23.91 -11.09
CA ARG A 427 -10.81 -23.57 -10.87
C ARG A 427 -10.59 -23.07 -9.45
N PHE A 428 -9.57 -23.57 -8.77
CA PHE A 428 -9.21 -23.11 -7.42
C PHE A 428 -8.67 -21.68 -7.45
N VAL A 429 -9.28 -20.80 -6.66
CA VAL A 429 -8.94 -19.36 -6.61
C VAL A 429 -8.71 -18.84 -5.19
N GLY A 430 -9.08 -19.59 -4.15
CA GLY A 430 -8.86 -19.24 -2.75
C GLY A 430 -8.61 -20.46 -1.88
N VAL A 431 -7.98 -20.27 -0.74
CA VAL A 431 -7.64 -21.32 0.25
C VAL A 431 -8.23 -20.94 1.62
N LEU A 432 -8.60 -21.95 2.40
CA LEU A 432 -9.17 -21.84 3.74
C LEU A 432 -8.41 -22.79 4.67
N PRO A 433 -7.24 -22.39 5.20
CA PRO A 433 -6.52 -23.21 6.16
C PRO A 433 -7.28 -23.39 7.48
N GLU A 434 -8.32 -22.58 7.75
CA GLU A 434 -9.16 -22.64 8.96
C GLU A 434 -9.92 -23.97 9.13
N LEU A 435 -10.00 -24.82 8.10
CA LEU A 435 -10.57 -26.16 8.21
C LEU A 435 -9.64 -27.15 8.92
N ALA A 436 -8.34 -26.86 9.02
CA ALA A 436 -7.38 -27.78 9.62
C ALA A 436 -7.72 -28.03 11.09
N GLY A 437 -7.91 -29.31 11.44
CA GLY A 437 -8.22 -29.72 12.82
C GLY A 437 -9.60 -29.27 13.33
N MET A 438 -10.49 -28.79 12.46
CA MET A 438 -11.82 -28.34 12.87
C MET A 438 -12.63 -29.50 13.49
N THR A 439 -13.29 -29.24 14.62
CA THR A 439 -14.15 -30.22 15.32
C THR A 439 -15.61 -29.73 15.39
N PRO A 440 -16.60 -30.63 15.57
CA PRO A 440 -18.02 -30.26 15.68
C PRO A 440 -18.35 -29.33 16.85
N ASP A 441 -17.55 -29.39 17.92
CA ASP A 441 -17.82 -28.67 19.18
C ASP A 441 -17.61 -27.14 19.08
N VAL A 442 -16.89 -26.66 18.05
CA VAL A 442 -16.51 -25.25 17.89
C VAL A 442 -17.67 -24.38 17.35
N GLY A 443 -18.76 -25.00 16.89
CA GLY A 443 -19.88 -24.29 16.25
C GLY A 443 -19.48 -23.63 14.92
N PRO A 444 -20.31 -22.73 14.35
CA PRO A 444 -19.97 -22.02 13.11
C PRO A 444 -18.72 -21.16 13.25
N LEU A 445 -17.67 -21.53 12.51
CA LEU A 445 -16.40 -20.83 12.46
C LEU A 445 -16.41 -19.79 11.31
N PRO A 446 -16.21 -18.49 11.59
CA PRO A 446 -16.08 -17.50 10.53
C PRO A 446 -14.79 -17.73 9.73
N PHE A 447 -14.87 -17.57 8.41
CA PHE A 447 -13.71 -17.66 7.52
C PHE A 447 -13.56 -16.41 6.65
N SER A 448 -12.35 -16.20 6.14
CA SER A 448 -12.11 -15.30 5.01
C SER A 448 -10.97 -15.83 4.15
N SER A 449 -11.12 -15.77 2.82
CA SER A 449 -10.09 -16.15 1.85
C SER A 449 -9.85 -15.01 0.89
N SER A 450 -8.57 -14.69 0.64
CA SER A 450 -8.18 -13.93 -0.55
C SER A 450 -8.54 -14.70 -1.83
N LEU A 451 -8.98 -14.03 -2.88
CA LEU A 451 -9.38 -14.67 -4.14
C LEU A 451 -8.56 -14.17 -5.33
N MET A 452 -8.02 -15.10 -6.12
CA MET A 452 -7.39 -14.83 -7.42
C MET A 452 -8.43 -14.40 -8.47
N SER A 453 -8.93 -13.17 -8.36
CA SER A 453 -10.03 -12.60 -9.15
C SER A 453 -9.82 -12.65 -10.66
N ARG A 454 -8.56 -12.66 -11.14
CA ARG A 454 -8.24 -12.75 -12.57
C ARG A 454 -8.71 -14.05 -13.25
N TYR A 455 -9.00 -15.09 -12.47
CA TYR A 455 -9.53 -16.36 -12.99
C TYR A 455 -11.06 -16.38 -13.09
N MET A 456 -11.72 -15.32 -12.62
CA MET A 456 -13.18 -15.20 -12.67
C MET A 456 -13.59 -14.60 -14.01
N SER A 457 -14.58 -15.22 -14.66
CA SER A 457 -15.08 -14.78 -15.96
C SER A 457 -16.11 -13.66 -15.78
N PRO A 458 -16.32 -12.80 -16.78
CA PRO A 458 -17.42 -11.84 -16.76
C PRO A 458 -18.78 -12.51 -16.64
N GLY A 459 -19.73 -11.84 -16.00
CA GLY A 459 -21.09 -12.31 -15.78
C GLY A 459 -21.18 -13.36 -14.67
N LYS A 460 -21.99 -14.41 -14.93
CA LYS A 460 -22.36 -15.42 -13.95
C LYS A 460 -21.25 -16.44 -13.74
N ASN A 461 -20.89 -16.65 -12.48
CA ASN A 461 -19.93 -17.64 -12.05
C ASN A 461 -20.55 -18.58 -11.01
N THR A 462 -20.07 -19.81 -10.99
CA THR A 462 -20.38 -20.82 -9.98
C THR A 462 -19.28 -20.83 -8.93
N VAL A 463 -19.64 -21.01 -7.66
CA VAL A 463 -18.70 -21.06 -6.53
C VAL A 463 -18.92 -22.36 -5.78
N GLU A 464 -17.83 -23.05 -5.49
CA GLU A 464 -17.83 -24.33 -4.79
C GLU A 464 -16.80 -24.31 -3.66
N LEU A 465 -17.10 -25.01 -2.57
CA LEU A 465 -16.14 -25.34 -1.52
C LEU A 465 -15.66 -26.77 -1.69
N TRP A 466 -14.34 -26.93 -1.67
CA TRP A 466 -13.65 -28.20 -1.75
C TRP A 466 -12.80 -28.40 -0.49
N VAL A 467 -12.61 -29.65 -0.09
CA VAL A 467 -11.69 -30.03 0.98
C VAL A 467 -10.58 -30.87 0.38
N ALA A 468 -9.33 -30.50 0.68
CA ALA A 468 -8.14 -31.25 0.32
C ALA A 468 -7.50 -31.85 1.57
N ASP A 469 -7.50 -33.17 1.68
CA ASP A 469 -6.79 -33.91 2.71
C ASP A 469 -5.34 -34.17 2.27
N TRP A 470 -4.38 -33.59 3.00
CA TRP A 470 -2.94 -33.72 2.74
C TRP A 470 -2.22 -34.72 3.65
N THR A 471 -2.94 -35.59 4.37
CA THR A 471 -2.36 -36.56 5.31
C THR A 471 -1.39 -37.53 4.63
N SER A 472 -1.69 -37.92 3.38
CA SER A 472 -0.83 -38.81 2.58
C SER A 472 0.32 -38.10 1.84
N GLY A 473 0.48 -36.78 2.01
CA GLY A 473 1.42 -35.96 1.25
C GLY A 473 0.93 -35.56 -0.15
N LYS A 474 -0.10 -36.22 -0.69
CA LYS A 474 -0.84 -35.82 -1.91
C LYS A 474 -2.28 -35.45 -1.53
N PRO A 475 -2.91 -34.48 -2.22
CA PRO A 475 -4.26 -34.05 -1.85
C PRO A 475 -5.28 -35.09 -2.31
N VAL A 476 -6.09 -35.57 -1.37
CA VAL A 476 -7.33 -36.30 -1.66
C VAL A 476 -8.48 -35.31 -1.59
N PHE A 477 -9.24 -35.17 -2.68
CA PHE A 477 -10.28 -34.16 -2.80
C PHE A 477 -11.66 -34.70 -2.47
N SER A 478 -12.46 -33.87 -1.80
CA SER A 478 -13.90 -34.04 -1.66
C SER A 478 -14.58 -32.67 -1.85
N ARG A 479 -15.86 -32.68 -2.25
CA ARG A 479 -16.60 -31.44 -2.56
C ARG A 479 -17.80 -31.29 -1.62
N SER A 480 -17.84 -30.19 -0.88
CA SER A 480 -18.98 -29.84 -0.03
C SER A 480 -20.21 -29.47 -0.88
N GLU A 481 -21.39 -29.56 -0.28
CA GLU A 481 -22.61 -29.10 -0.94
C GLU A 481 -22.56 -27.60 -1.28
N SER A 482 -23.42 -27.18 -2.21
CA SER A 482 -23.57 -25.78 -2.61
C SER A 482 -23.81 -24.89 -1.38
N PRO A 483 -23.34 -23.63 -1.39
CA PRO A 483 -23.50 -22.75 -0.23
C PRO A 483 -24.98 -22.55 0.10
N SER A 484 -25.29 -22.58 1.40
CA SER A 484 -26.64 -22.29 1.95
C SER A 484 -26.94 -20.80 2.05
#